data_AF-A0A9P5QEA1-F1
#
_entry.id   AF-A0A9P5QEA1-F1
#
_cell.length_a   1.000
_cell.length_b   1.000
_cell.length_c   1.000
_cell.angle_alpha   90.00
_cell.angle_beta   90.00
_cell.angle_gamma   90.00
#
_symmetry.space_group_name_H-M   'P 1'
#
loop_
_entity.id
_entity.type
_entity.pdbx_description
1 polymer ?
#
loop_
_entity_poly.entity_id
_entity_poly.type
_entity_poly.pdbx_seq_one_letter_code
_entity_poly.pdbx_strand_id
1 'polypeptide(L)'
;MINTCESYGRTKSLDAHRELSCVIKNVPTPTSLLPATRTRYSNVWPVTMPAPDGPRLVIGTQSCNVLATSSIRLDTSGMVSVGGSTLYFQLTTADNSKAVRIFLDRESVESAFELGRDKDAWTVSRRNILCQLRQLRSKFHDASTYFLCRASGYLTRHHVSQPYSVFTLINFDQSRPGSGAAAGSIFKAIAISVIKEGVNAKLYLSTMKECRGQCGDTKIASTLYAIIGLFSPEIDAILIIGNHQLNTELEILATHMSSYIATANKS
;
A
#
# COMPACT_ATOMS: atom_id res chain seq x y z
N MET A 1 -10.27 17.04 1.37
CA MET A 1 -8.80 16.95 1.35
C MET A 1 -8.42 15.48 1.23
N ILE A 2 -7.47 15.15 0.35
CA ILE A 2 -6.84 13.82 0.32
C ILE A 2 -5.68 13.87 1.30
N ASN A 3 -5.74 13.04 2.34
CA ASN A 3 -4.76 13.00 3.42
C ASN A 3 -3.60 12.08 3.09
N THR A 4 -3.88 10.97 2.40
CA THR A 4 -2.88 9.98 2.02
C THR A 4 -3.22 9.41 0.66
N CYS A 5 -2.21 9.24 -0.18
CA CYS A 5 -2.35 8.62 -1.48
C CYS A 5 -1.18 7.69 -1.79
N GLU A 6 -1.41 6.78 -2.74
CA GLU A 6 -0.48 5.75 -3.19
C GLU A 6 -0.41 5.78 -4.71
N SER A 7 0.79 5.89 -5.27
CA SER A 7 0.99 5.80 -6.71
C SER A 7 1.28 4.37 -7.18
N TYR A 8 0.80 4.03 -8.36
CA TYR A 8 0.99 2.74 -9.03
C TYR A 8 1.42 2.96 -10.46
N GLY A 9 2.37 2.15 -10.93
CA GLY A 9 2.80 2.15 -12.32
C GLY A 9 1.71 1.70 -13.27
N ARG A 10 1.81 2.08 -14.55
CA ARG A 10 0.82 1.71 -15.58
C ARG A 10 1.14 0.40 -16.31
N THR A 11 2.39 -0.06 -16.31
CA THR A 11 2.85 -1.18 -17.14
C THR A 11 3.31 -2.36 -16.30
N LYS A 12 3.23 -3.57 -16.87
CA LYS A 12 3.58 -4.82 -16.16
C LYS A 12 5.05 -4.84 -15.74
N SER A 13 5.92 -4.29 -16.58
CA SER A 13 7.36 -4.24 -16.35
C SER A 13 7.75 -3.28 -15.23
N LEU A 14 6.91 -2.27 -14.96
CA LEU A 14 7.19 -1.26 -13.94
C LEU A 14 6.61 -1.65 -12.58
N ASP A 15 5.35 -2.10 -12.56
CA ASP A 15 4.62 -2.33 -11.32
C ASP A 15 3.74 -3.58 -11.43
N ALA A 16 4.00 -4.55 -10.58
CA ALA A 16 3.20 -5.75 -10.50
C ALA A 16 1.77 -5.45 -10.04
N HIS A 17 1.55 -4.34 -9.33
CA HIS A 17 0.26 -3.89 -8.79
C HIS A 17 -0.47 -2.88 -9.67
N ARG A 18 -0.03 -2.70 -10.92
CA ARG A 18 -0.70 -1.82 -11.87
C ARG A 18 -2.19 -2.13 -12.01
N GLU A 19 -2.93 -1.10 -12.38
CA GLU A 19 -4.29 -1.26 -12.87
C GLU A 19 -4.33 -2.14 -14.13
N LEU A 20 -5.24 -3.12 -14.15
CA LEU A 20 -5.41 -4.01 -15.29
C LEU A 20 -6.44 -3.43 -16.27
N SER A 21 -6.02 -3.25 -17.51
CA SER A 21 -6.92 -3.03 -18.64
C SER A 21 -7.17 -4.39 -19.31
N CYS A 22 -8.24 -5.07 -18.93
CA CYS A 22 -8.61 -6.35 -19.53
C CYS A 22 -10.10 -6.40 -19.88
N VAL A 23 -10.48 -7.38 -20.69
CA VAL A 23 -11.87 -7.67 -21.04
C VAL A 23 -12.26 -8.94 -20.31
N ILE A 24 -13.25 -8.85 -19.42
CA ILE A 24 -13.77 -9.99 -18.67
C ILE A 24 -15.16 -10.32 -19.23
N LYS A 25 -15.34 -11.55 -19.72
CA LYS A 25 -16.62 -11.99 -20.31
C LYS A 25 -17.15 -11.00 -21.37
N ASN A 26 -16.27 -10.55 -22.27
CA ASN A 26 -16.56 -9.55 -23.32
C ASN A 26 -16.94 -8.14 -22.83
N VAL A 27 -16.78 -7.85 -21.52
CA VAL A 27 -16.99 -6.51 -20.96
C VAL A 27 -15.62 -5.91 -20.59
N PRO A 28 -15.25 -4.76 -21.18
CA PRO A 28 -14.06 -4.03 -20.76
C PRO A 28 -14.14 -3.66 -19.29
N THR A 29 -13.08 -3.93 -18.51
CA THR A 29 -13.03 -3.48 -17.13
C THR A 29 -12.98 -1.96 -17.08
N PRO A 30 -13.75 -1.30 -16.17
CA PRO A 30 -13.61 0.12 -15.94
C PRO A 30 -12.14 0.46 -15.64
N THR A 31 -11.64 1.54 -16.22
CA THR A 31 -10.27 2.01 -15.98
C THR A 31 -10.24 3.47 -15.54
N SER A 32 -9.17 3.86 -14.85
CA SER A 32 -8.86 5.27 -14.58
C SER A 32 -8.19 5.97 -15.77
N LEU A 33 -8.12 5.31 -16.93
CA LEU A 33 -7.55 5.92 -18.13
C LEU A 33 -8.39 7.10 -18.59
N LEU A 34 -7.71 7.99 -19.30
CA LEU A 34 -8.29 9.23 -19.77
C LEU A 34 -9.41 8.94 -20.78
N PRO A 35 -10.60 9.53 -20.61
CA PRO A 35 -11.59 9.51 -21.67
C PRO A 35 -11.05 10.28 -22.88
N ALA A 36 -11.51 9.93 -24.08
CA ALA A 36 -11.19 10.64 -25.33
C ALA A 36 -11.89 12.02 -25.41
N THR A 37 -11.91 12.77 -24.32
CA THR A 37 -12.59 14.06 -24.19
C THR A 37 -11.64 15.07 -23.56
N ARG A 38 -11.83 16.35 -23.90
CA ARG A 38 -11.05 17.44 -23.31
C ARG A 38 -11.33 17.52 -21.81
N THR A 39 -10.30 17.36 -21.00
CA THR A 39 -10.33 17.52 -19.54
C THR A 39 -9.78 18.90 -19.15
N ARG A 40 -10.06 19.34 -17.91
CA ARG A 40 -9.48 20.58 -17.35
C ARG A 40 -7.95 20.51 -17.29
N TYR A 41 -7.43 19.36 -16.89
CA TYR A 41 -6.01 19.08 -16.75
C TYR A 41 -5.63 18.03 -17.80
N SER A 42 -4.76 18.41 -18.74
CA SER A 42 -4.30 17.50 -19.78
C SER A 42 -3.69 16.25 -19.14
N ASN A 43 -4.06 15.08 -19.65
CA ASN A 43 -3.53 13.79 -19.17
C ASN A 43 -3.79 13.46 -17.69
N VAL A 44 -4.77 14.12 -17.05
CA VAL A 44 -5.21 13.80 -15.68
C VAL A 44 -6.73 13.55 -15.65
N TRP A 45 -7.11 12.42 -15.06
CA TRP A 45 -8.50 11.98 -14.94
C TRP A 45 -8.81 11.49 -13.51
N PRO A 46 -9.39 12.35 -12.65
CA PRO A 46 -9.90 11.92 -11.35
C PRO A 46 -11.25 11.21 -11.55
N VAL A 47 -11.39 10.00 -11.00
CA VAL A 47 -12.60 9.18 -11.14
C VAL A 47 -12.80 8.28 -9.92
N THR A 48 -14.04 7.91 -9.65
CA THR A 48 -14.34 6.88 -8.67
C THR A 48 -14.53 5.54 -9.37
N MET A 49 -13.68 4.57 -9.04
CA MET A 49 -13.75 3.22 -9.57
C MET A 49 -14.50 2.30 -8.61
N PRO A 50 -15.41 1.44 -9.12
CA PRO A 50 -16.04 0.42 -8.28
C PRO A 50 -15.00 -0.64 -7.88
N ALA A 51 -15.02 -1.07 -6.63
CA ALA A 51 -14.26 -2.22 -6.15
C ALA A 51 -15.10 -3.05 -5.17
N PRO A 52 -14.77 -4.34 -4.95
CA PRO A 52 -15.55 -5.23 -4.08
C PRO A 52 -15.65 -4.76 -2.63
N ASP A 53 -14.66 -4.02 -2.14
CA ASP A 53 -14.55 -3.47 -0.79
C ASP A 53 -15.06 -2.02 -0.67
N GLY A 54 -15.60 -1.47 -1.76
CA GLY A 54 -16.17 -0.13 -1.83
C GLY A 54 -15.60 0.73 -2.96
N PRO A 55 -16.22 1.89 -3.22
CA PRO A 55 -15.77 2.80 -4.27
C PRO A 55 -14.39 3.40 -3.95
N ARG A 56 -13.49 3.46 -4.93
CA ARG A 56 -12.12 3.97 -4.77
C ARG A 56 -11.92 5.25 -5.55
N LEU A 57 -11.43 6.32 -4.91
CA LEU A 57 -11.06 7.53 -5.62
C LEU A 57 -9.66 7.37 -6.22
N VAL A 58 -9.56 7.45 -7.54
CA VAL A 58 -8.31 7.30 -8.29
C VAL A 58 -8.09 8.51 -9.18
N ILE A 59 -6.87 9.05 -9.17
CA ILE A 59 -6.42 10.05 -10.14
C ILE A 59 -5.56 9.32 -11.17
N GLY A 60 -6.14 9.05 -12.32
CA GLY A 60 -5.44 8.44 -13.43
C GLY A 60 -4.61 9.46 -14.20
N THR A 61 -3.37 9.10 -14.51
CA THR A 61 -2.50 9.85 -15.44
C THR A 61 -1.97 8.92 -16.53
N GLN A 62 -1.18 9.46 -17.48
CA GLN A 62 -0.49 8.63 -18.46
C GLN A 62 0.62 7.76 -17.86
N SER A 63 1.32 8.25 -16.83
CA SER A 63 2.51 7.57 -16.29
C SER A 63 2.18 6.67 -15.10
N CYS A 64 1.21 7.05 -14.29
CA CYS A 64 0.80 6.34 -13.08
C CYS A 64 -0.71 6.53 -12.80
N ASN A 65 -1.24 5.74 -11.88
CA ASN A 65 -2.51 6.03 -11.21
C ASN A 65 -2.25 6.28 -9.72
N VAL A 66 -2.98 7.24 -9.15
CA VAL A 66 -2.84 7.63 -7.74
C VAL A 66 -4.14 7.29 -7.01
N LEU A 67 -4.08 6.32 -6.10
CA LEU A 67 -5.20 5.93 -5.24
C LEU A 67 -5.22 6.81 -3.99
N ALA A 68 -6.37 7.39 -3.67
CA ALA A 68 -6.56 7.99 -2.34
C ALA A 68 -6.83 6.89 -1.31
N THR A 69 -5.99 6.81 -0.28
CA THR A 69 -6.13 5.84 0.83
C THR A 69 -6.46 6.49 2.17
N SER A 70 -6.51 7.83 2.21
CA SER A 70 -7.23 8.54 3.25
C SER A 70 -7.74 9.87 2.74
N SER A 71 -8.94 10.26 3.18
CA SER A 71 -9.54 11.54 2.83
C SER A 71 -10.48 12.05 3.92
N ILE A 72 -10.51 13.36 4.12
CA ILE A 72 -11.36 14.04 5.10
C ILE A 72 -12.08 15.24 4.47
N ARG A 73 -13.30 15.51 4.93
CA ARG A 73 -14.04 16.75 4.66
C ARG A 73 -13.71 17.76 5.76
N LEU A 74 -13.30 18.96 5.37
CA LEU A 74 -12.94 20.02 6.33
C LEU A 74 -14.12 20.92 6.68
N ASP A 75 -15.19 20.84 5.89
CA ASP A 75 -16.39 21.67 5.96
C ASP A 75 -17.55 21.01 6.70
N THR A 76 -17.40 19.74 7.10
CA THR A 76 -18.39 19.04 7.92
C THR A 76 -17.69 18.18 8.97
N SER A 77 -18.28 18.12 10.15
CA SER A 77 -17.97 17.06 11.11
C SER A 77 -18.40 15.74 10.50
N GLY A 78 -17.48 14.80 10.35
CA GLY A 78 -17.73 13.53 9.69
C GLY A 78 -16.62 12.54 9.99
N MET A 79 -16.87 11.27 9.70
CA MET A 79 -15.84 10.24 9.78
C MET A 79 -14.72 10.53 8.78
N VAL A 80 -13.52 10.04 9.06
CA VAL A 80 -12.43 10.05 8.09
C VAL A 80 -12.53 8.80 7.22
N SER A 81 -12.34 8.95 5.91
CA SER A 81 -12.16 7.78 5.04
C SER A 81 -10.74 7.26 5.22
N VAL A 82 -10.60 6.00 5.63
CA VAL A 82 -9.30 5.34 5.88
C VAL A 82 -9.28 4.00 5.13
N GLY A 83 -8.24 3.78 4.33
CA GLY A 83 -8.14 2.69 3.37
C GLY A 83 -8.53 3.12 1.96
N GLY A 84 -8.48 2.19 1.00
CA GLY A 84 -8.71 2.49 -0.42
C GLY A 84 -10.13 2.90 -0.79
N SER A 85 -11.10 2.69 0.11
CA SER A 85 -12.50 3.09 -0.11
C SER A 85 -12.74 4.55 0.28
N THR A 86 -13.50 5.28 -0.54
CA THR A 86 -13.86 6.68 -0.32
C THR A 86 -15.34 6.84 0.06
N LEU A 87 -15.60 7.55 1.16
CA LEU A 87 -16.97 7.85 1.60
C LEU A 87 -17.54 9.13 0.95
N TYR A 88 -16.74 10.19 0.87
CA TYR A 88 -17.24 11.54 0.55
C TYR A 88 -16.98 12.02 -0.88
N PHE A 89 -15.91 11.52 -1.52
CA PHE A 89 -15.45 12.04 -2.81
C PHE A 89 -15.82 11.07 -3.93
N GLN A 90 -17.13 10.96 -4.20
CA GLN A 90 -17.65 10.09 -5.24
C GLN A 90 -17.83 10.84 -6.57
N LEU A 91 -16.98 10.51 -7.53
CA LEU A 91 -16.96 11.01 -8.90
C LEU A 91 -17.56 9.94 -9.82
N THR A 92 -18.87 9.73 -9.72
CA THR A 92 -19.59 8.66 -10.44
C THR A 92 -19.96 9.02 -11.87
N THR A 93 -19.89 10.30 -12.25
CA THR A 93 -20.18 10.78 -13.61
C THR A 93 -18.95 11.47 -14.23
N ALA A 94 -18.93 11.51 -15.57
CA ALA A 94 -17.90 12.24 -16.30
C ALA A 94 -17.93 13.75 -16.00
N ASP A 95 -19.11 14.33 -15.76
CA ASP A 95 -19.24 15.75 -15.47
C ASP A 95 -18.71 16.10 -14.08
N ASN A 96 -18.96 15.25 -13.08
CA ASN A 96 -18.33 15.37 -11.77
C ASN A 96 -16.81 15.37 -11.90
N SER A 97 -16.27 14.43 -12.67
CA SER A 97 -14.83 14.26 -12.91
C SER A 97 -14.21 15.48 -13.61
N LYS A 98 -14.90 16.05 -14.62
CA LYS A 98 -14.47 17.26 -15.33
C LYS A 98 -14.54 18.53 -14.46
N ALA A 99 -15.48 18.58 -13.53
CA ALA A 99 -15.68 19.72 -12.63
C ALA A 99 -14.59 19.81 -11.54
N VAL A 100 -13.90 18.70 -11.24
CA VAL A 100 -12.86 18.65 -10.21
C VAL A 100 -11.77 19.69 -10.45
N ARG A 101 -11.42 20.40 -9.38
CA ARG A 101 -10.22 21.23 -9.29
C ARG A 101 -9.24 20.56 -8.34
N ILE A 102 -8.02 20.35 -8.82
CA ILE A 102 -6.94 19.74 -8.04
C ILE A 102 -6.05 20.89 -7.57
N PHE A 103 -5.88 20.97 -6.26
CA PHE A 103 -4.95 21.89 -5.61
C PHE A 103 -3.80 21.07 -5.05
N LEU A 104 -2.58 21.51 -5.32
CA LEU A 104 -1.36 20.88 -4.85
C LEU A 104 -0.71 21.77 -3.80
N ASP A 105 -0.12 21.15 -2.80
CA ASP A 105 0.69 21.82 -1.81
C ASP A 105 1.99 22.32 -2.45
N ARG A 106 2.34 23.59 -2.22
CA ARG A 106 3.49 24.24 -2.88
C ARG A 106 4.81 23.57 -2.48
N GLU A 107 5.03 23.38 -1.18
CA GLU A 107 6.27 22.80 -0.65
C GLU A 107 6.48 21.37 -1.16
N SER A 108 5.42 20.57 -1.24
CA SER A 108 5.45 19.22 -1.80
C SER A 108 5.81 19.22 -3.28
N VAL A 109 5.31 20.19 -4.06
CA VAL A 109 5.63 20.34 -5.48
C VAL A 109 7.09 20.74 -5.68
N GLU A 110 7.59 21.70 -4.88
CA GLU A 110 8.99 22.13 -4.90
C GLU A 110 9.93 20.96 -4.58
N SER A 111 9.64 20.21 -3.51
CA SER A 111 10.39 19.01 -3.12
C SER A 111 10.41 17.94 -4.23
N ALA A 112 9.29 17.75 -4.93
CA ALA A 112 9.21 16.81 -6.04
C ALA A 112 10.04 17.27 -7.25
N PHE A 113 10.08 18.57 -7.54
CA PHE A 113 10.93 19.12 -8.60
C PHE A 113 12.42 19.02 -8.26
N GLU A 114 12.80 19.24 -7.01
CA GLU A 114 14.17 19.02 -6.54
C GLU A 114 14.58 17.56 -6.71
N LEU A 115 13.73 16.62 -6.26
CA LEU A 115 13.97 15.19 -6.46
C LEU A 115 14.12 14.85 -7.95
N GLY A 116 13.26 15.39 -8.82
CA GLY A 116 13.32 15.14 -10.26
C GLY A 116 14.57 15.68 -10.96
N ARG A 117 15.32 16.59 -10.34
CA ARG A 117 16.60 17.11 -10.85
C ARG A 117 17.78 16.26 -10.43
N ASP A 118 17.68 15.56 -9.30
CA ASP A 118 18.72 14.68 -8.78
C ASP A 118 18.49 13.25 -9.30
N LYS A 119 19.34 12.82 -10.25
CA LYS A 119 19.24 11.49 -10.86
C LYS A 119 19.65 10.37 -9.91
N ASP A 120 20.36 10.69 -8.84
CA ASP A 120 20.85 9.73 -7.84
C ASP A 120 19.93 9.66 -6.62
N ALA A 121 18.92 10.53 -6.54
CA ALA A 121 17.94 10.54 -5.47
C ALA A 121 16.75 9.61 -5.79
N TRP A 122 16.52 8.65 -4.90
CA TRP A 122 15.44 7.66 -5.01
C TRP A 122 14.28 7.92 -4.04
N THR A 123 14.37 8.93 -3.18
CA THR A 123 13.34 9.24 -2.19
C THR A 123 13.34 10.73 -1.84
N VAL A 124 12.13 11.29 -1.65
CA VAL A 124 11.92 12.65 -1.13
C VAL A 124 12.33 12.73 0.34
N SER A 125 12.22 11.63 1.09
CA SER A 125 12.47 11.62 2.53
C SER A 125 12.87 10.24 3.04
N ARG A 126 13.95 10.18 3.83
CA ARG A 126 14.37 8.95 4.53
C ARG A 126 13.66 8.74 5.87
N ARG A 127 12.72 9.62 6.25
CA ARG A 127 11.96 9.51 7.51
C ARG A 127 10.70 8.66 7.29
N ASN A 128 10.32 7.90 8.30
CA ASN A 128 9.11 7.07 8.29
C ASN A 128 9.00 6.15 7.05
N ILE A 129 10.09 5.50 6.64
CA ILE A 129 10.13 4.71 5.38
C ILE A 129 9.03 3.66 5.28
N LEU A 130 8.69 2.98 6.38
CA LEU A 130 7.62 1.97 6.40
C LEU A 130 6.25 2.56 6.12
N CYS A 131 6.04 3.81 6.52
CA CYS A 131 4.82 4.56 6.25
C CYS A 131 4.72 5.02 4.79
N GLN A 132 5.82 4.99 4.04
CA GLN A 132 5.85 5.25 2.60
C GLN A 132 5.56 4.00 1.76
N LEU A 133 5.44 2.83 2.39
CA LEU A 133 5.00 1.62 1.72
C LEU A 133 3.49 1.63 1.50
N ARG A 134 3.09 1.15 0.32
CA ARG A 134 1.68 1.02 -0.09
C ARG A 134 0.95 -0.01 0.77
N GLN A 135 -0.37 0.11 0.87
CA GLN A 135 -1.24 -0.81 1.62
C GLN A 135 -1.50 -2.12 0.86
N LEU A 136 -0.42 -2.81 0.46
CA LEU A 136 -0.45 -4.01 -0.34
C LEU A 136 -0.58 -5.27 0.52
N ARG A 137 -1.16 -6.32 -0.07
CA ARG A 137 -1.42 -7.60 0.60
C ARG A 137 -1.04 -8.81 -0.25
N SER A 138 -0.29 -8.60 -1.33
CA SER A 138 0.09 -9.64 -2.28
C SER A 138 1.36 -9.30 -3.01
N LYS A 139 1.88 -10.28 -3.76
CA LYS A 139 3.09 -10.16 -4.60
C LYS A 139 4.33 -9.70 -3.81
N PHE A 140 4.45 -10.14 -2.56
CA PHE A 140 5.63 -9.92 -1.71
C PHE A 140 6.94 -10.48 -2.31
N HIS A 141 6.86 -11.38 -3.29
CA HIS A 141 8.04 -11.80 -4.08
C HIS A 141 8.49 -10.77 -5.12
N ASP A 142 7.71 -9.72 -5.40
CA ASP A 142 8.01 -8.73 -6.42
C ASP A 142 8.55 -7.44 -5.78
N ALA A 143 9.67 -6.93 -6.31
CA ALA A 143 10.34 -5.74 -5.78
C ALA A 143 9.43 -4.49 -5.80
N SER A 144 8.52 -4.37 -6.78
CA SER A 144 7.59 -3.23 -6.88
C SER A 144 6.64 -3.13 -5.69
N THR A 145 6.38 -4.22 -4.97
CA THR A 145 5.60 -4.22 -3.71
C THR A 145 6.20 -3.29 -2.65
N TYR A 146 7.52 -3.07 -2.71
CA TYR A 146 8.28 -2.32 -1.71
C TYR A 146 8.64 -0.91 -2.17
N PHE A 147 8.08 -0.43 -3.28
CA PHE A 147 8.24 0.96 -3.69
C PHE A 147 7.67 1.92 -2.66
N LEU A 148 8.47 2.94 -2.32
CA LEU A 148 8.15 3.99 -1.36
C LEU A 148 7.27 5.08 -2.00
N CYS A 149 6.09 4.65 -2.46
CA CYS A 149 5.19 5.43 -3.30
C CYS A 149 3.91 5.89 -2.58
N ARG A 150 3.88 5.78 -1.25
CA ARG A 150 2.81 6.32 -0.41
C ARG A 150 3.25 7.65 0.20
N ALA A 151 2.38 8.65 0.10
CA ALA A 151 2.61 9.97 0.67
C ALA A 151 1.39 10.42 1.47
N SER A 152 1.65 11.18 2.54
CA SER A 152 0.62 11.80 3.36
C SER A 152 0.82 13.31 3.40
N GLY A 153 -0.28 14.06 3.40
CA GLY A 153 -0.25 15.51 3.49
C GLY A 153 0.34 15.99 4.82
N TYR A 154 0.74 17.27 4.85
CA TYR A 154 1.41 17.89 6.00
C TYR A 154 0.70 17.62 7.35
N LEU A 155 -0.63 17.75 7.38
CA LEU A 155 -1.44 17.56 8.58
C LEU A 155 -1.49 16.10 9.08
N THR A 156 -1.26 15.13 8.19
CA THR A 156 -1.35 13.69 8.48
C THR A 156 -0.02 12.98 8.27
N ARG A 157 1.10 13.71 8.24
CA ARG A 157 2.44 13.14 8.00
C ARG A 157 2.98 12.33 9.19
N HIS A 158 2.45 12.56 10.39
CA HIS A 158 2.81 11.80 11.58
C HIS A 158 2.27 10.37 11.48
N HIS A 159 3.08 9.39 11.90
CA HIS A 159 2.76 7.97 11.74
C HIS A 159 1.43 7.57 12.41
N VAL A 160 1.07 8.22 13.52
CA VAL A 160 -0.20 8.01 14.24
C VAL A 160 -1.44 8.47 13.45
N SER A 161 -1.27 9.36 12.47
CA SER A 161 -2.35 9.92 11.66
C SER A 161 -2.47 9.25 10.29
N GLN A 162 -1.67 8.22 10.05
CA GLN A 162 -1.64 7.51 8.79
C GLN A 162 -2.37 6.17 8.88
N PRO A 163 -3.09 5.76 7.83
CA PRO A 163 -3.65 4.42 7.76
C PRO A 163 -2.61 3.32 8.01
N TYR A 164 -2.85 2.44 8.98
CA TYR A 164 -2.07 1.24 9.20
C TYR A 164 -2.16 0.28 8.00
N SER A 165 -1.06 -0.45 7.78
CA SER A 165 -0.88 -1.46 6.74
C SER A 165 -0.28 -2.72 7.37
N VAL A 166 -0.09 -3.78 6.59
CA VAL A 166 0.65 -4.97 7.05
C VAL A 166 2.06 -4.62 7.53
N PHE A 167 2.70 -3.62 6.92
CA PHE A 167 4.07 -3.19 7.25
C PHE A 167 4.17 -2.28 8.47
N THR A 168 3.06 -1.67 8.89
CA THR A 168 3.05 -0.65 9.95
C THR A 168 2.18 -1.01 11.15
N LEU A 169 1.40 -2.09 11.08
CA LEU A 169 0.50 -2.52 12.16
C LEU A 169 1.22 -2.69 13.51
N ILE A 170 2.47 -3.13 13.50
CA ILE A 170 3.27 -3.30 14.73
C ILE A 170 3.49 -2.00 15.50
N ASN A 171 3.33 -0.84 14.86
CA ASN A 171 3.44 0.47 15.51
C ASN A 171 2.12 0.95 16.11
N PHE A 172 1.07 0.13 16.12
CA PHE A 172 -0.19 0.48 16.75
C PHE A 172 -0.07 0.31 18.27
N ASP A 173 -0.10 1.41 19.02
CA ASP A 173 0.19 1.41 20.47
C ASP A 173 -0.77 0.55 21.31
N GLN A 174 -2.03 0.42 20.87
CA GLN A 174 -3.01 -0.43 21.56
C GLN A 174 -2.93 -1.91 21.12
N SER A 175 -1.94 -2.25 20.30
CA SER A 175 -1.68 -3.64 19.92
C SER A 175 -1.25 -4.43 21.15
N ARG A 176 -2.03 -5.45 21.50
CA ARG A 176 -1.63 -6.40 22.53
C ARG A 176 -0.55 -7.34 21.98
N PRO A 177 0.43 -7.76 22.81
CA PRO A 177 1.32 -8.85 22.45
C PRO A 177 0.51 -10.08 22.01
N GLY A 178 0.96 -10.75 20.95
CA GLY A 178 0.27 -11.91 20.40
C GLY A 178 0.36 -11.99 18.88
N SER A 179 -0.54 -12.77 18.28
CA SER A 179 -0.43 -13.14 16.86
C SER A 179 -0.46 -11.95 15.88
N GLY A 180 -1.26 -10.91 16.15
CA GLY A 180 -1.30 -9.72 15.30
C GLY A 180 0.02 -8.94 15.32
N ALA A 181 0.61 -8.76 16.50
CA ALA A 181 1.91 -8.11 16.67
C ALA A 181 3.03 -8.94 16.00
N ALA A 182 3.05 -10.26 16.23
CA ALA A 182 4.01 -11.17 15.61
C ALA A 182 3.97 -11.10 14.07
N ALA A 183 2.78 -11.13 13.47
CA ALA A 183 2.62 -11.00 12.03
C ALA A 183 3.09 -9.62 11.52
N GLY A 184 2.77 -8.54 12.24
CA GLY A 184 3.25 -7.19 11.93
C GLY A 184 4.78 -7.07 11.99
N SER A 185 5.42 -7.72 12.97
CA SER A 185 6.87 -7.78 13.09
C SER A 185 7.53 -8.48 11.91
N ILE A 186 6.95 -9.57 11.40
CA ILE A 186 7.45 -10.29 10.22
C ILE A 186 7.38 -9.40 8.98
N PHE A 187 6.24 -8.78 8.70
CA PHE A 187 6.11 -7.87 7.55
C PHE A 187 7.05 -6.67 7.65
N LYS A 188 7.23 -6.11 8.85
CA LYS A 188 8.22 -5.07 9.10
C LYS A 188 9.64 -5.55 8.80
N ALA A 189 10.04 -6.73 9.29
CA ALA A 189 11.37 -7.29 9.06
C ALA A 189 11.64 -7.52 7.57
N ILE A 190 10.67 -8.12 6.86
CA ILE A 190 10.70 -8.34 5.42
C ILE A 190 10.87 -7.02 4.68
N ALA A 191 10.03 -6.02 4.97
CA ALA A 191 10.10 -4.72 4.30
C ALA A 191 11.45 -4.02 4.53
N ILE A 192 11.97 -4.06 5.77
CA ILE A 192 13.27 -3.47 6.08
C ILE A 192 14.39 -4.17 5.32
N SER A 193 14.39 -5.51 5.26
CA SER A 193 15.41 -6.25 4.50
C SER A 193 15.33 -5.92 3.01
N VAL A 194 14.14 -5.91 2.41
CA VAL A 194 13.98 -5.55 0.98
C VAL A 194 14.42 -4.11 0.68
N ILE A 195 14.05 -3.14 1.53
CA ILE A 195 14.47 -1.75 1.34
C ILE A 195 16.00 -1.61 1.40
N LYS A 196 16.68 -2.38 2.25
CA LYS A 196 18.13 -2.30 2.45
C LYS A 196 18.94 -3.10 1.45
N GLU A 197 18.46 -4.29 1.09
CA GLU A 197 19.23 -5.32 0.38
C GLU A 197 18.67 -5.60 -1.03
N GLY A 198 17.52 -5.03 -1.37
CA GLY A 198 16.88 -5.18 -2.67
C GLY A 198 16.58 -6.64 -3.00
N VAL A 199 17.03 -7.09 -4.17
CA VAL A 199 16.84 -8.48 -4.65
C VAL A 199 17.55 -9.53 -3.80
N ASN A 200 18.55 -9.13 -3.00
CA ASN A 200 19.31 -10.03 -2.12
C ASN A 200 18.68 -10.17 -0.74
N ALA A 201 17.54 -9.52 -0.48
CA ALA A 201 16.90 -9.50 0.82
C ALA A 201 16.48 -10.89 1.30
N LYS A 202 16.67 -11.11 2.60
CA LYS A 202 16.49 -12.41 3.25
C LYS A 202 15.55 -12.34 4.43
N LEU A 203 14.79 -13.41 4.60
CA LEU A 203 14.02 -13.68 5.80
C LEU A 203 14.74 -14.75 6.62
N TYR A 204 15.06 -14.44 7.87
CA TYR A 204 15.79 -15.34 8.77
C TYR A 204 14.85 -16.23 9.58
N LEU A 205 15.25 -17.49 9.75
CA LEU A 205 14.53 -18.50 10.52
C LEU A 205 14.41 -18.10 12.00
N SER A 206 15.41 -17.44 12.55
CA SER A 206 15.40 -16.93 13.93
C SER A 206 14.25 -15.96 14.17
N THR A 207 14.07 -14.97 13.28
CA THR A 207 12.95 -14.02 13.32
C THR A 207 11.61 -14.72 13.27
N MET A 208 11.48 -15.75 12.41
CA MET A 208 10.25 -16.54 12.29
C MET A 208 9.93 -17.34 13.55
N LYS A 209 10.93 -18.01 14.14
CA LYS A 209 10.78 -18.78 15.38
C LYS A 209 10.42 -17.89 16.57
N GLU A 210 11.05 -16.73 16.69
CA GLU A 210 10.75 -15.74 17.72
C GLU A 210 9.29 -15.26 17.61
N CYS A 211 8.87 -14.82 16.42
CA CYS A 211 7.50 -14.36 16.19
C CYS A 211 6.49 -15.48 16.43
N ARG A 212 6.79 -16.72 16.02
CA ARG A 212 5.93 -17.88 16.29
C ARG A 212 5.77 -18.13 17.78
N GLY A 213 6.82 -17.97 18.59
CA GLY A 213 6.78 -18.13 20.04
C GLY A 213 5.82 -17.17 20.75
N GLN A 214 5.52 -16.02 20.13
CA GLN A 214 4.57 -15.03 20.63
C GLN A 214 3.10 -15.37 20.30
N CYS A 215 2.86 -16.35 19.43
CA CYS A 215 1.52 -16.71 18.99
C CYS A 215 0.93 -17.86 19.83
N GLY A 216 -0.32 -17.70 20.26
CA GLY A 216 -1.17 -18.82 20.68
C GLY A 216 -1.64 -19.67 19.48
N ASP A 217 -2.47 -20.67 19.73
CA ASP A 217 -3.04 -21.51 18.67
C ASP A 217 -4.04 -20.70 17.82
N THR A 218 -3.59 -20.27 16.64
CA THR A 218 -4.29 -19.32 15.78
C THR A 218 -3.99 -19.62 14.31
N LYS A 219 -4.84 -19.11 13.40
CA LYS A 219 -4.59 -19.21 11.95
C LYS A 219 -3.26 -18.57 11.54
N ILE A 220 -2.90 -17.46 12.21
CA ILE A 220 -1.59 -16.83 12.07
C ILE A 220 -0.47 -17.81 12.46
N ALA A 221 -0.55 -18.44 13.63
CA ALA A 221 0.44 -19.42 14.07
C ALA A 221 0.62 -20.59 13.08
N SER A 222 -0.50 -21.09 12.53
CA SER A 222 -0.48 -22.14 11.51
C SER A 222 0.25 -21.69 10.24
N THR A 223 -0.01 -20.46 9.78
CA THR A 223 0.67 -19.87 8.62
C THR A 223 2.17 -19.68 8.91
N LEU A 224 2.53 -19.26 10.13
CA LEU A 224 3.93 -19.13 10.53
C LEU A 224 4.66 -20.48 10.53
N TYR A 225 4.01 -21.57 10.93
CA TYR A 225 4.58 -22.91 10.80
C TYR A 225 4.80 -23.31 9.34
N ALA A 226 3.85 -23.02 8.45
CA ALA A 226 4.01 -23.27 7.02
C ALA A 226 5.23 -22.52 6.46
N ILE A 227 5.40 -21.25 6.82
CA ILE A 227 6.58 -20.46 6.42
C ILE A 227 7.86 -21.04 7.01
N ILE A 228 7.88 -21.44 8.29
CA ILE A 228 9.04 -22.10 8.91
C ILE A 228 9.39 -23.40 8.17
N GLY A 229 8.39 -24.14 7.67
CA GLY A 229 8.60 -25.35 6.88
C GLY A 229 9.24 -25.12 5.51
N LEU A 230 9.29 -23.87 5.01
CA LEU A 230 10.00 -23.52 3.78
C LEU A 230 11.53 -23.48 3.96
N PHE A 231 12.01 -23.44 5.20
CA PHE A 231 13.44 -23.45 5.49
C PHE A 231 13.97 -24.88 5.48
N SER A 232 14.98 -25.15 4.65
CA SER A 232 15.71 -26.42 4.72
C SER A 232 16.50 -26.52 6.03
N PRO A 233 16.77 -27.72 6.57
CA PRO A 233 17.45 -27.90 7.86
C PRO A 233 18.80 -27.17 7.99
N GLU A 234 19.49 -26.99 6.87
CA GLU A 234 20.83 -26.39 6.77
C GLU A 234 20.80 -24.89 6.43
N ILE A 235 19.63 -24.33 6.12
CA ILE A 235 19.47 -22.95 5.64
C ILE A 235 18.82 -22.10 6.73
N ASP A 236 19.54 -21.09 7.21
CA ASP A 236 19.08 -20.15 8.24
C ASP A 236 18.28 -18.97 7.66
N ALA A 237 18.34 -18.77 6.35
CA ALA A 237 17.73 -17.62 5.67
C ALA A 237 17.28 -17.97 4.25
N ILE A 238 16.07 -17.55 3.88
CA ILE A 238 15.53 -17.70 2.52
C ILE A 238 15.41 -16.35 1.83
N LEU A 239 15.54 -16.33 0.49
CA LEU A 239 15.30 -15.12 -0.30
C LEU A 239 13.82 -14.72 -0.23
N ILE A 240 13.58 -13.42 -0.19
CA ILE A 240 12.23 -12.83 -0.21
C ILE A 240 11.79 -12.60 -1.66
N ILE A 241 12.59 -11.88 -2.44
CA ILE A 241 12.27 -11.53 -3.83
C ILE A 241 12.44 -12.76 -4.73
N GLY A 242 11.48 -12.98 -5.63
CA GLY A 242 11.39 -14.16 -6.49
C GLY A 242 10.86 -15.42 -5.80
N ASN A 243 10.66 -15.42 -4.48
CA ASN A 243 10.20 -16.59 -3.75
C ASN A 243 8.66 -16.71 -3.75
N HIS A 244 8.13 -17.40 -4.76
CA HIS A 244 6.68 -17.58 -4.92
C HIS A 244 6.04 -18.44 -3.83
N GLN A 245 6.76 -19.41 -3.25
CA GLN A 245 6.24 -20.24 -2.17
C GLN A 245 6.04 -19.42 -0.89
N LEU A 246 7.06 -18.63 -0.51
CA LEU A 246 6.95 -17.69 0.60
C LEU A 246 5.83 -16.67 0.36
N ASN A 247 5.71 -16.16 -0.87
CA ASN A 247 4.66 -15.22 -1.22
C ASN A 247 3.25 -15.76 -0.96
N THR A 248 2.97 -17.02 -1.32
CA THR A 248 1.66 -17.65 -1.09
C THR A 248 1.30 -17.61 0.39
N GLU A 249 2.24 -17.99 1.26
CA GLU A 249 2.01 -17.98 2.70
C GLU A 249 1.89 -16.55 3.26
N LEU A 250 2.67 -15.60 2.74
CA LEU A 250 2.55 -14.19 3.13
C LEU A 250 1.20 -13.57 2.71
N GLU A 251 0.62 -13.96 1.57
CA GLU A 251 -0.72 -13.54 1.16
C GLU A 251 -1.80 -14.04 2.11
N ILE A 252 -1.68 -15.30 2.56
CA ILE A 252 -2.55 -15.89 3.57
C ILE A 252 -2.39 -15.13 4.91
N LEU A 253 -1.14 -14.89 5.32
CA LEU A 253 -0.84 -14.16 6.55
C LEU A 253 -1.42 -12.74 6.52
N ALA A 254 -1.22 -12.00 5.41
CA ALA A 254 -1.77 -10.66 5.21
C ALA A 254 -3.30 -10.66 5.27
N THR A 255 -3.94 -11.71 4.74
CA THR A 255 -5.40 -11.88 4.82
C THR A 255 -5.86 -12.02 6.27
N HIS A 256 -5.16 -12.84 7.08
CA HIS A 256 -5.46 -13.00 8.50
C HIS A 256 -5.26 -11.73 9.33
N MET A 257 -4.42 -10.80 8.88
CA MET A 257 -4.21 -9.50 9.54
C MET A 257 -5.33 -8.47 9.28
N SER A 258 -6.27 -8.74 8.36
CA SER A 258 -7.26 -7.75 7.91
C SER A 258 -8.08 -7.14 9.04
N SER A 259 -8.53 -7.95 10.00
CA SER A 259 -9.33 -7.49 11.14
C SER A 259 -8.52 -6.61 12.08
N TYR A 260 -7.27 -6.97 12.37
CA TYR A 260 -6.37 -6.16 13.21
C TYR A 260 -6.11 -4.78 12.60
N ILE A 261 -5.85 -4.74 11.29
CA ILE A 261 -5.64 -3.48 10.56
C ILE A 261 -6.93 -2.64 10.56
N ALA A 262 -8.09 -3.27 10.32
CA ALA A 262 -9.37 -2.56 10.34
C ALA A 262 -9.68 -1.95 11.72
N THR A 263 -9.36 -2.65 12.81
CA THR A 263 -9.51 -2.14 14.17
C THR A 263 -8.54 -0.98 14.43
N ALA A 264 -7.26 -1.12 14.08
CA ALA A 264 -6.26 -0.07 14.26
C ALA A 264 -6.58 1.20 13.44
N ASN A 265 -7.23 1.05 12.29
CA ASN A 265 -7.63 2.18 11.45
C ASN A 265 -8.92 2.89 11.90
N LYS A 266 -9.61 2.34 12.91
CA LYS A 266 -10.81 2.94 13.51
C LYS A 266 -10.55 3.62 14.85
N SER A 267 -9.35 3.46 15.42
CA SER A 267 -8.96 4.02 16.71
C SER A 267 -8.73 5.52 16.65
#